data_AF-A0A2E5EF56-F1
#
_entry.id   AF-A0A2E5EF56-F1
#
_cell.length_a   1.000
_cell.length_b   1.000
_cell.length_c   1.000
_cell.angle_alpha   90.00
_cell.angle_beta   90.00
_cell.angle_gamma   90.00
#
_symmetry.space_group_name_H-M   'P 1'
#
loop_
_entity.id
_entity.type
_entity.pdbx_description
1 polymer ?
#
loop_
_entity_poly.entity_id
_entity_poly.type
_entity_poly.pdbx_seq_one_letter_code
_entity_poly.pdbx_strand_id
1 'polypeptide(L)' 'MIENVGNWGPHDEKNREQALKCSEAQKRAVFEGALDAVISMDHEGRVLEFNPAAEKMFGKPRYEVIG' A
#
# COMPACT_ATOMS: atom_id res chain seq x y z
N MET A 1 -4.43 41.86 18.67
CA MET A 1 -3.51 40.94 19.37
C MET A 1 -4.33 40.15 20.38
N ILE A 2 -4.64 38.88 20.07
CA ILE A 2 -5.00 37.89 21.08
C ILE A 2 -4.38 36.58 20.60
N GLU A 3 -3.42 36.08 21.38
CA GLU A 3 -2.63 34.88 21.12
C GLU A 3 -3.51 33.65 21.34
N ASN A 4 -3.67 32.80 20.32
CA ASN A 4 -4.25 31.48 20.53
C ASN A 4 -3.11 30.46 20.55
N VAL A 5 -2.59 30.27 21.75
CA VAL A 5 -1.59 29.26 22.13
C VAL A 5 -2.11 27.88 21.70
N GLY A 6 -1.26 27.16 20.97
CA GLY A 6 -1.53 25.84 20.44
C GLY A 6 -1.96 24.85 21.53
N ASN A 7 -3.14 24.28 21.34
CA ASN A 7 -3.58 23.08 22.03
C ASN A 7 -3.63 21.93 21.02
N TRP A 8 -2.46 21.53 20.51
CA TRP A 8 -2.29 20.27 19.77
C TRP A 8 -1.94 19.19 20.79
N GLY A 9 -2.98 18.57 21.36
CA GLY A 9 -2.83 17.38 22.20
C GLY A 9 -2.37 16.17 21.38
N PRO A 10 -2.07 15.01 22.01
CA PRO A 10 -1.51 13.80 21.38
C PRO A 10 -2.41 13.11 20.33
N HIS A 11 -3.44 13.80 19.83
CA HIS A 11 -4.36 13.31 18.81
C HIS A 11 -3.72 13.27 17.42
N ASP A 12 -2.71 14.11 17.14
CA ASP A 12 -2.05 14.18 15.84
C ASP A 12 -1.22 12.94 15.50
N GLU A 13 -0.51 12.34 16.47
CA GLU A 13 0.31 11.15 16.24
C GLU A 13 -0.57 9.96 15.86
N LYS A 14 -1.64 9.72 16.65
CA LYS A 14 -2.58 8.64 16.41
C LYS A 14 -3.34 8.81 15.09
N ASN A 15 -3.71 10.04 14.73
CA ASN A 15 -4.35 10.33 13.44
C ASN A 15 -3.37 10.19 12.28
N ARG A 16 -2.08 10.53 12.44
CA ARG A 16 -1.05 10.29 11.42
C ARG A 16 -0.83 8.81 11.21
N GLU A 17 -0.69 8.04 12.28
CA GLU A 17 -0.53 6.59 12.20
C GLU A 17 -1.76 5.90 11.61
N GLN A 18 -2.97 6.34 11.98
CA GLN A 18 -4.21 5.82 11.39
C GLN A 18 -4.40 6.26 9.95
N ALA A 19 -4.05 7.49 9.59
CA ALA A 19 -4.09 7.95 8.20
C ALA A 19 -3.08 7.20 7.34
N LEU A 20 -1.88 6.92 7.86
CA LEU A 20 -0.88 6.08 7.19
C LEU A 20 -1.40 4.66 7.00
N LYS A 21 -1.91 4.01 8.05
CA LYS A 21 -2.47 2.65 7.97
C LYS A 21 -3.69 2.55 7.07
N CYS A 22 -4.61 3.51 7.13
CA CYS A 22 -5.76 3.56 6.23
C CYS A 22 -5.32 3.78 4.79
N SER A 23 -4.32 4.63 4.54
CA SER A 23 -3.76 4.82 3.20
C SER A 23 -3.11 3.54 2.67
N GLU A 24 -2.35 2.83 3.50
CA GLU A 24 -1.68 1.59 3.12
C GLU A 24 -2.68 0.45 2.87
N ALA A 25 -3.67 0.29 3.75
CA ALA A 25 -4.74 -0.68 3.58
C ALA A 25 -5.60 -0.38 2.36
N GLN A 26 -5.88 0.90 2.08
CA GLN A 26 -6.65 1.30 0.91
C GLN A 26 -5.84 1.09 -0.39
N LYS A 27 -4.54 1.40 -0.39
CA LYS A 27 -3.64 1.07 -1.50
C LYS A 27 -3.61 -0.43 -1.75
N ARG A 28 -3.46 -1.24 -0.69
CA ARG A 28 -3.45 -2.70 -0.78
C ARG A 28 -4.78 -3.27 -1.24
N ALA A 29 -5.91 -2.75 -0.78
CA ALA A 29 -7.23 -3.19 -1.22
C ALA A 29 -7.50 -2.86 -2.70
N VAL A 30 -7.05 -1.68 -3.16
CA VAL A 30 -7.09 -1.32 -4.59
C VAL A 30 -6.15 -2.22 -5.38
N PHE A 31 -4.96 -2.51 -4.86
CA PHE A 31 -3.99 -3.40 -5.50
C PHE A 31 -4.48 -4.85 -5.58
N GLU A 32 -5.09 -5.39 -4.52
CA GLU A 32 -5.63 -6.75 -4.47
C GLU A 32 -6.96 -6.88 -5.25
N GLY A 33 -7.74 -5.80 -5.33
CA GLY A 33 -9.03 -5.74 -6.03
C GLY A 33 -8.95 -5.25 -7.48
N ALA A 34 -7.78 -4.77 -7.94
CA ALA A 34 -7.59 -4.34 -9.31
C ALA A 34 -7.80 -5.52 -10.27
N LEU A 35 -8.62 -5.32 -11.29
CA LEU A 35 -8.82 -6.29 -12.37
C LEU A 35 -7.58 -6.39 -13.28
N ASP A 36 -6.79 -5.31 -13.35
CA ASP A 36 -5.53 -5.28 -14.06
C ASP A 36 -4.42 -5.96 -13.26
N ALA A 37 -3.61 -6.76 -13.96
CA ALA A 37 -2.45 -7.41 -13.39
C ALA A 37 -1.40 -6.35 -13.01
N VAL A 38 -1.12 -6.21 -11.72
CA VAL A 38 -0.06 -5.32 -11.23
C VAL A 38 1.11 -6.15 -10.74
N ILE A 39 2.28 -5.87 -11.32
CA ILE A 39 3.55 -6.52 -11.03
C ILE A 39 4.56 -5.42 -10.74
N SER A 40 5.24 -5.52 -9.60
CA SER A 40 6.32 -4.61 -9.22
C SER A 40 7.63 -5.38 -9.27
N MET A 41 8.65 -4.81 -9.90
CA MET A 41 9.95 -5.44 -10.10
C MET A 41 11.06 -4.52 -9.59
N ASP A 42 12.11 -5.09 -9.02
CA ASP A 42 13.31 -4.35 -8.63
C ASP A 42 14.19 -4.02 -9.85
N HIS A 43 15.19 -3.16 -9.64
CA HIS A 43 16.19 -2.77 -10.64
C HIS A 43 17.02 -3.94 -11.17
N GLU A 44 17.13 -5.04 -10.41
CA GLU A 44 17.75 -6.29 -10.84
C GLU A 44 16.81 -7.20 -11.65
N GLY A 45 15.54 -6.82 -11.82
CA GLY A 45 14.53 -7.61 -12.54
C GLY A 45 13.81 -8.66 -11.68
N ARG A 46 14.02 -8.65 -10.36
CA ARG A 46 13.33 -9.52 -9.40
C ARG A 46 11.91 -9.03 -9.16
N VAL A 47 10.92 -9.91 -9.18
CA VAL A 47 9.54 -9.50 -8.89
C VAL A 47 9.39 -9.32 -7.38
N LEU A 48 9.03 -8.10 -6.97
CA LEU A 48 8.82 -7.73 -5.57
C LEU A 48 7.35 -7.92 -5.15
N GLU A 49 6.43 -7.57 -6.04
CA GLU A 49 4.99 -7.69 -5.78
C GLU A 49 4.24 -8.23 -6.98
N PHE A 50 3.24 -9.06 -6.69
CA PHE A 50 2.44 -9.73 -7.71
C PHE A 50 1.00 -9.87 -7.18
N ASN A 51 0.05 -9.11 -7.75
CA ASN A 51 -1.33 -9.11 -7.26
C ASN A 51 -2.10 -10.39 -7.70
N PRO A 52 -3.26 -10.70 -7.08
CA PRO A 52 -4.06 -11.86 -7.43
C PRO A 52 -4.61 -11.84 -8.87
N ALA A 53 -4.82 -10.66 -9.48
CA ALA A 53 -5.20 -10.55 -10.88
C ALA A 53 -4.05 -10.92 -11.82
N ALA A 54 -2.79 -10.64 -11.45
CA ALA A 54 -1.60 -11.11 -12.15
C ALA A 54 -1.48 -12.63 -12.04
N GLU A 55 -1.81 -13.23 -10.88
CA GLU A 55 -1.88 -14.70 -10.72
C GLU A 55 -2.90 -15.31 -11.70
N LYS A 56 -4.06 -14.67 -11.85
CA LYS A 56 -5.09 -15.10 -12.79
C LYS A 56 -4.72 -14.87 -14.27
N MET A 57 -4.07 -13.74 -14.58
CA MET A 57 -3.74 -13.34 -15.94
C MET A 57 -2.53 -14.12 -16.49
N PHE A 58 -1.48 -14.28 -15.69
CA PHE A 58 -0.28 -15.02 -16.07
C PHE A 58 -0.39 -16.53 -15.80
N GLY A 59 -1.38 -16.95 -15.00
CA GLY A 59 -1.56 -18.34 -14.61
C GLY A 59 -0.41 -18.88 -13.74
N LYS A 60 0.40 -18.00 -13.16
CA LYS A 60 1.51 -18.35 -12.27
C LYS A 60 1.23 -17.82 -10.86
N PRO A 61 1.41 -18.65 -9.83
CA PRO A 61 1.20 -18.21 -8.47
C PRO A 61 2.34 -17.30 -8.02
N ARG A 62 2.04 -16.32 -7.16
CA ARG A 62 2.99 -15.26 -6.76
C ARG A 62 4.32 -15.81 -6.25
N TYR A 63 4.31 -16.96 -5.56
CA TYR A 63 5.52 -17.57 -4.99
C TYR A 63 6.50 -18.12 -6.04
N GLU A 64 6.03 -18.34 -7.27
CA GLU A 64 6.83 -18.85 -8.38
C GLU A 64 7.44 -17.69 -9.20
N VAL A 65 6.89 -16.48 -9.02
CA VAL A 65 7.30 -15.27 -9.75
C VAL A 65 8.12 -14.35 -8.86
N ILE A 66 7.77 -14.23 -7.57
CA ILE A 66 8.48 -13.42 -6.57
C ILE A 66 9.82 -14.09 -6.23
N GLY A 67 10.93 -13.41 -6.57
CA GLY A 67 12.30 -13.90 -6.37
C GLY A 67 13.35 -13.07 -7.09
#